data_AF-A0A3M8B6F4-F1
#
_entry.id   AF-A0A3M8B6F4-F1
#
_cell.length_a   1.000
_cell.length_b   1.000
_cell.length_c   1.000
_cell.angle_alpha   90.00
_cell.angle_beta   90.00
_cell.angle_gamma   90.00
#
_symmetry.space_group_name_H-M   'P 1'
#
loop_
_entity.id
_entity.type
_entity.pdbx_description
1 polymer ?
#
loop_
_entity_poly.entity_id
_entity_poly.type
_entity_poly.pdbx_seq_one_letter_code
_entity_poly.pdbx_strand_id
1 'polypeptide(L)'
;MISFRYHLITLAAVFVALGVGILLGGTVGHPWFSKGAQEILAKMEAKYDRALKSNHDLKKQINRLLQEVEQSNQEVVHMMAMRYGNDLAGKKVYVWQDADKEAKQITRLMHAVGIHVIRYEGGGTWEDGLLLVVAGQPPLWLEQRADAGKWLWIEQEPDSLAKQWALLEKVQQEMTEMRVGREKS
;
A
#
# COMPACT_ATOMS: atom_id res chain seq x y z
N MET A 1 12.04 38.06 78.20
CA MET A 1 10.57 38.02 78.12
C MET A 1 10.18 37.86 76.67
N ILE A 2 9.80 36.64 76.25
CA ILE A 2 9.18 36.45 74.92
C ILE A 2 7.92 37.32 74.89
N SER A 3 7.87 38.26 73.94
CA SER A 3 6.81 39.25 73.86
C SER A 3 5.46 38.56 73.57
N PHE A 4 4.39 39.04 74.21
CA PHE A 4 3.00 38.57 74.05
C PHE A 4 2.56 38.39 72.56
N ARG A 5 3.16 39.17 71.65
CA ARG A 5 2.98 39.04 70.20
C ARG A 5 3.31 37.65 69.65
N TYR A 6 4.35 36.99 70.18
CA TYR A 6 4.72 35.64 69.74
C TYR A 6 3.66 34.60 70.10
N HIS A 7 3.05 34.69 71.29
CA HIS A 7 2.01 33.76 71.72
C HIS A 7 0.76 33.86 70.84
N LEU A 8 0.37 35.08 70.48
CA LEU A 8 -0.75 35.35 69.57
C LEU A 8 -0.53 34.76 68.17
N ILE A 9 0.68 34.89 67.62
CA ILE A 9 1.03 34.35 66.30
C ILE A 9 1.01 32.82 66.31
N THR A 10 1.58 32.17 67.33
CA THR A 10 1.53 30.70 67.45
C THR A 10 0.10 30.19 67.63
N LEU A 11 -0.74 30.88 68.39
CA LEU A 11 -2.14 30.49 68.58
C LEU A 11 -2.92 30.59 67.26
N ALA A 12 -2.74 31.68 66.51
CA ALA A 12 -3.34 31.84 65.19
C ALA A 12 -2.87 30.76 64.21
N ALA A 13 -1.57 30.42 64.22
CA ALA A 13 -1.01 29.37 63.38
C ALA A 13 -1.61 27.98 63.69
N VAL A 14 -1.81 27.67 64.97
CA VAL A 14 -2.46 26.41 65.38
C VAL A 14 -3.91 26.35 64.91
N PHE A 15 -4.68 27.43 65.05
CA PHE A 15 -6.06 27.48 64.57
C PHE A 15 -6.16 27.38 63.04
N VAL A 16 -5.26 28.01 62.30
CA VAL A 16 -5.20 27.90 60.84
C VAL A 16 -4.84 26.47 60.43
N ALA A 17 -3.84 25.85 61.06
CA ALA A 17 -3.47 24.48 60.78
C ALA A 17 -4.62 23.49 61.07
N LEU A 18 -5.37 23.72 62.14
CA LEU A 18 -6.52 22.88 62.52
C LEU A 18 -7.71 23.09 61.56
N GLY A 19 -7.99 24.33 61.17
CA GLY A 19 -9.02 24.65 60.18
C GLY A 19 -8.71 24.05 58.80
N VAL A 20 -7.47 24.17 58.34
CA VAL A 20 -7.00 23.56 57.09
C VAL A 20 -7.01 22.04 57.18
N GLY A 21 -6.60 21.46 58.31
CA GLY A 21 -6.62 20.02 58.56
C GLY A 21 -8.05 19.44 58.50
N ILE A 22 -9.04 20.13 59.08
CA ILE A 22 -10.44 19.71 59.03
C ILE A 22 -11.04 19.88 57.62
N LEU A 23 -10.73 20.99 56.93
CA LEU A 23 -11.18 21.20 55.55
C LEU A 23 -10.64 20.12 54.60
N LEU A 24 -9.35 19.82 54.67
CA LEU A 24 -8.74 18.79 53.84
C LEU A 24 -9.17 17.38 54.27
N GLY A 25 -9.24 17.10 55.57
CA GLY A 25 -9.68 15.82 56.11
C GLY A 25 -11.17 15.51 55.85
N GLY A 26 -12.03 16.53 55.90
CA GLY A 26 -13.47 16.39 55.68
C GLY A 26 -13.88 16.28 54.20
N THR A 27 -13.09 16.85 53.29
CA THR A 27 -13.35 16.78 51.84
C THR A 27 -12.90 15.46 51.20
N VAL A 28 -11.87 14.80 51.74
CA VAL A 28 -11.39 13.50 51.23
C VAL A 28 -12.35 12.34 51.54
N GLY A 29 -13.24 12.49 52.54
CA GLY A 29 -14.21 11.46 52.94
C GLY A 29 -15.59 11.51 52.26
N HIS A 30 -15.83 12.43 51.32
CA HIS A 30 -17.18 12.63 50.76
C HIS A 30 -17.49 11.63 49.62
N PRO A 31 -18.58 10.84 49.71
CA PRO A 31 -18.95 9.81 48.71
C PRO A 31 -19.21 10.37 47.29
N TRP A 32 -19.43 11.68 47.15
CA TRP A 32 -19.52 12.38 45.87
C TRP A 32 -18.27 12.19 44.99
N PHE A 33 -17.07 12.21 45.58
CA PHE A 33 -15.82 12.10 44.82
C PHE A 33 -15.62 10.67 44.25
N SER A 34 -15.96 9.65 45.04
CA SER A 34 -15.92 8.25 44.59
C SER A 34 -16.90 7.97 43.45
N LYS A 35 -18.12 8.53 43.50
CA LYS A 35 -19.12 8.38 42.44
C LYS A 35 -18.69 9.06 41.13
N GLY A 36 -18.12 10.27 41.21
CA GLY A 36 -17.62 10.99 40.03
C GLY A 36 -16.47 10.27 39.34
N ALA A 37 -15.51 9.74 40.11
CA ALA A 37 -14.40 8.96 39.56
C ALA A 37 -14.88 7.67 38.86
N GLN A 38 -15.85 6.98 39.47
CA GLN A 38 -16.40 5.74 38.95
C GLN A 38 -17.23 5.95 37.66
N GLU A 39 -17.96 7.06 37.58
CA GLU A 39 -18.71 7.43 36.37
C GLU A 39 -17.78 7.83 35.20
N ILE A 40 -16.66 8.50 35.51
CA ILE A 40 -15.62 8.83 34.51
C ILE A 40 -14.94 7.56 33.99
N LEU A 41 -14.59 6.63 34.88
CA LEU A 41 -14.03 5.33 34.51
C LEU A 41 -15.00 4.54 33.63
N ALA A 42 -16.27 4.45 34.00
CA ALA A 42 -17.29 3.77 33.20
C ALA A 42 -17.46 4.40 31.79
N LYS A 43 -17.40 5.74 31.69
CA LYS A 43 -17.44 6.43 30.39
C LYS A 43 -16.19 6.18 29.55
N MET A 44 -15.02 6.06 30.18
CA MET A 44 -13.77 5.73 29.50
C MET A 44 -13.76 4.29 28.99
N GLU A 45 -14.19 3.34 29.82
CA GLU A 45 -14.34 1.93 29.46
C GLU A 45 -15.31 1.78 28.28
N ALA A 46 -16.48 2.41 28.34
CA ALA A 46 -17.45 2.40 27.24
C ALA A 46 -16.95 3.08 25.95
N LYS A 47 -16.03 4.06 26.03
CA LYS A 47 -15.37 4.65 24.86
C LYS A 47 -14.29 3.73 24.30
N TYR A 48 -13.53 3.09 25.18
CA TYR A 48 -12.48 2.14 24.82
C TYR A 48 -13.07 0.93 24.10
N ASP A 49 -14.14 0.34 24.63
CA ASP A 49 -14.84 -0.77 24.00
C ASP A 49 -15.42 -0.41 22.64
N ARG A 50 -15.99 0.80 22.52
CA ARG A 50 -16.45 1.33 21.23
C ARG A 50 -15.31 1.50 20.23
N ALA A 51 -14.17 2.00 20.68
CA ALA A 51 -12.99 2.18 19.84
C ALA A 51 -12.43 0.83 19.38
N LEU A 52 -12.34 -0.16 20.27
CA LEU A 52 -11.92 -1.52 19.93
C LEU A 52 -12.87 -2.19 18.93
N LYS A 53 -14.18 -2.08 19.16
CA LYS A 53 -15.19 -2.63 18.26
C LYS A 53 -15.12 -1.98 16.86
N SER A 54 -15.03 -0.66 16.81
CA SER A 54 -14.87 0.09 15.56
C SER A 54 -13.59 -0.33 14.82
N ASN A 55 -12.47 -0.48 15.53
CA ASN A 55 -11.22 -0.94 14.93
C ASN A 55 -11.34 -2.36 14.35
N HIS A 56 -12.02 -3.26 15.07
CA HIS A 56 -12.27 -4.61 14.59
C HIS A 56 -13.19 -4.65 13.36
N ASP A 57 -14.25 -3.85 13.36
CA ASP A 57 -15.18 -3.73 12.22
C ASP A 57 -14.50 -3.08 11.00
N LEU A 58 -13.64 -2.09 11.20
CA LEU A 58 -12.82 -1.49 10.14
C LEU A 58 -11.85 -2.51 9.53
N LYS A 59 -11.16 -3.30 10.37
CA LYS A 59 -10.28 -4.37 9.89
C LYS A 59 -11.03 -5.41 9.06
N LYS A 60 -12.25 -5.79 9.48
CA LYS A 60 -13.11 -6.69 8.70
C LYS A 60 -13.50 -6.08 7.35
N GLN A 61 -13.88 -4.80 7.32
CA GLN A 61 -14.23 -4.10 6.08
C GLN A 61 -13.03 -4.04 5.13
N ILE A 62 -11.83 -3.70 5.62
CA ILE A 62 -10.61 -3.69 4.83
C ILE A 62 -10.32 -5.07 4.24
N ASN A 63 -10.39 -6.13 5.04
CA ASN A 63 -10.14 -7.48 4.54
C ASN A 63 -11.17 -7.91 3.48
N ARG A 64 -12.45 -7.54 3.66
CA ARG A 64 -13.49 -7.82 2.66
C ARG A 64 -13.23 -7.07 1.35
N LEU A 65 -12.90 -5.79 1.43
CA LEU A 65 -12.56 -4.97 0.27
C LEU A 65 -11.34 -5.52 -0.47
N LEU A 66 -10.29 -5.92 0.26
CA LEU A 66 -9.10 -6.55 -0.34
C LEU A 66 -9.46 -7.83 -1.09
N GLN A 67 -10.32 -8.68 -0.51
CA GLN A 67 -10.75 -9.91 -1.12
C GLN A 67 -11.62 -9.68 -2.38
N GLU A 68 -12.50 -8.67 -2.34
CA GLU A 68 -13.36 -8.30 -3.47
C GLU A 68 -12.53 -7.71 -4.63
N VAL A 69 -11.52 -6.89 -4.32
CA VAL A 69 -10.55 -6.40 -5.31
C VAL A 69 -9.78 -7.56 -5.93
N GLU A 70 -9.28 -8.50 -5.14
CA GLU A 70 -8.54 -9.66 -5.66
C GLU A 70 -9.41 -10.53 -6.58
N GLN A 71 -10.66 -10.80 -6.20
CA GLN A 71 -11.60 -11.56 -7.03
C GLN A 71 -11.92 -10.85 -8.35
N SER A 72 -12.23 -9.56 -8.29
CA SER A 72 -12.47 -8.74 -9.49
C SER A 72 -11.23 -8.71 -10.40
N ASN A 73 -10.04 -8.64 -9.82
CA ASN A 73 -8.78 -8.67 -10.57
C ASN A 73 -8.59 -9.99 -11.32
N GLN A 74 -8.90 -11.13 -10.69
CA GLN A 74 -8.83 -12.45 -11.34
C GLN A 74 -9.80 -12.59 -12.51
N GLU A 75 -11.04 -12.10 -12.38
CA GLU A 75 -12.01 -12.10 -13.47
C GLU A 75 -11.55 -11.27 -14.67
N VAL A 76 -10.98 -10.09 -14.39
CA VAL A 76 -10.43 -9.20 -15.42
C VAL A 76 -9.25 -9.85 -16.13
N VAL A 77 -8.31 -10.47 -15.40
CA VAL A 77 -7.20 -11.21 -16.00
C VAL A 77 -7.69 -12.38 -16.85
N HIS A 78 -8.74 -13.08 -16.42
CA HIS A 78 -9.32 -14.18 -17.20
C HIS A 78 -9.96 -13.68 -18.50
N MET A 79 -10.68 -12.56 -18.46
CA MET A 79 -11.21 -11.91 -19.67
C MET A 79 -10.11 -11.43 -20.61
N MET A 80 -8.99 -10.90 -20.07
CA MET A 80 -7.81 -10.55 -20.86
C MET A 80 -7.20 -11.77 -21.56
N ALA A 81 -7.04 -12.88 -20.83
CA ALA A 81 -6.53 -14.12 -21.38
C ALA A 81 -7.43 -14.69 -22.50
N MET A 82 -8.76 -14.61 -22.35
CA MET A 82 -9.68 -15.00 -23.43
C MET A 82 -9.57 -14.11 -24.67
N ARG A 83 -9.49 -12.79 -24.47
CA ARG A 83 -9.46 -11.82 -25.58
C ARG A 83 -8.16 -11.90 -26.37
N TYR A 84 -7.03 -12.00 -25.68
CA TYR A 84 -5.71 -11.91 -26.29
C TYR A 84 -5.02 -13.26 -26.45
N GLY A 85 -5.49 -14.31 -25.80
CA GLY A 85 -4.88 -15.64 -25.82
C GLY A 85 -4.75 -16.21 -27.23
N ASN A 86 -5.74 -16.06 -28.10
CA ASN A 86 -5.63 -16.56 -29.48
C ASN A 86 -4.58 -15.83 -30.32
N ASP A 87 -4.34 -14.55 -30.04
CA ASP A 87 -3.42 -13.71 -30.81
C ASP A 87 -1.99 -13.69 -30.23
N LEU A 88 -1.86 -13.96 -28.92
CA LEU A 88 -0.62 -13.82 -28.16
C LEU A 88 -0.08 -15.15 -27.62
N ALA A 89 -0.87 -16.21 -27.55
CA ALA A 89 -0.40 -17.50 -27.05
C ALA A 89 0.72 -18.07 -27.94
N GLY A 90 1.77 -18.59 -27.29
CA GLY A 90 2.92 -19.18 -27.96
C GLY A 90 3.91 -18.16 -28.53
N LYS A 91 3.60 -16.86 -28.45
CA LYS A 91 4.52 -15.80 -28.87
C LYS A 91 5.61 -15.57 -27.83
N LYS A 92 6.77 -15.11 -28.29
CA LYS A 92 7.92 -14.81 -27.43
C LYS A 92 8.02 -13.32 -27.15
N VAL A 93 8.25 -13.01 -25.88
CA VAL A 93 8.55 -11.66 -25.42
C VAL A 93 9.83 -11.72 -24.61
N TYR A 94 10.77 -10.86 -24.95
CA TYR A 94 12.01 -10.68 -24.22
C TYR A 94 11.82 -9.58 -23.19
N VAL A 95 12.36 -9.74 -21.98
CA VAL A 95 12.25 -8.72 -20.92
C VAL A 95 13.65 -8.36 -20.45
N TRP A 96 14.00 -7.10 -20.62
CA TRP A 96 15.15 -6.48 -20.00
C TRP A 96 14.68 -5.55 -18.89
N GLN A 97 15.36 -5.59 -17.74
CA GLN A 97 15.05 -4.76 -16.58
C GLN A 97 16.31 -4.07 -16.08
N ASP A 98 16.15 -2.85 -15.63
CA ASP A 98 17.20 -2.12 -14.92
C ASP A 98 17.49 -2.75 -13.55
N ALA A 99 18.68 -2.53 -12.99
CA ALA A 99 19.11 -3.14 -11.73
C ALA A 99 18.19 -2.79 -10.56
N ASP A 100 17.59 -1.59 -10.59
CA ASP A 100 16.72 -1.06 -9.55
C ASP A 100 15.22 -1.32 -9.81
N LYS A 101 14.86 -2.05 -10.87
CA LYS A 101 13.47 -2.34 -11.25
C LYS A 101 13.20 -3.84 -11.30
N GLU A 102 12.06 -4.23 -10.77
CA GLU A 102 11.54 -5.59 -10.94
C GLU A 102 10.54 -5.61 -12.11
N ALA A 103 10.47 -6.74 -12.84
CA ALA A 103 9.50 -6.99 -13.91
C ALA A 103 8.57 -8.18 -13.59
N LYS A 104 8.37 -8.46 -12.29
CA LYS A 104 7.59 -9.62 -11.82
C LYS A 104 6.12 -9.54 -12.26
N GLN A 105 5.50 -8.37 -12.19
CA GLN A 105 4.09 -8.22 -12.55
C GLN A 105 3.89 -8.39 -14.05
N ILE A 106 4.79 -7.81 -14.85
CA ILE A 106 4.80 -7.94 -16.31
C ILE A 106 4.98 -9.41 -16.70
N THR A 107 5.92 -10.11 -16.07
CA THR A 107 6.17 -11.54 -16.34
C THR A 107 4.94 -12.39 -16.04
N ARG A 108 4.27 -12.16 -14.90
CA ARG A 108 3.02 -12.87 -14.55
C ARG A 108 1.89 -12.59 -15.55
N LEU A 109 1.72 -11.33 -15.93
CA LEU A 109 0.69 -10.91 -16.88
C LEU A 109 0.89 -11.58 -18.24
N MET A 110 2.12 -11.56 -18.77
CA MET A 110 2.45 -12.17 -20.05
C MET A 110 2.25 -13.69 -20.01
N HIS A 111 2.66 -14.36 -18.92
CA HIS A 111 2.39 -15.79 -18.74
C HIS A 111 0.90 -16.11 -18.65
N ALA A 112 0.08 -15.26 -18.00
CA ALA A 112 -1.36 -15.48 -17.88
C ALA A 112 -2.08 -15.47 -19.24
N VAL A 113 -1.53 -14.76 -20.22
CA VAL A 113 -2.05 -14.69 -21.60
C VAL A 113 -1.39 -15.73 -22.53
N GLY A 114 -0.48 -16.57 -22.00
CA GLY A 114 0.17 -17.64 -22.75
C GLY A 114 1.41 -17.21 -23.55
N ILE A 115 1.97 -16.04 -23.25
CA ILE A 115 3.23 -15.57 -23.85
C ILE A 115 4.43 -16.23 -23.15
N HIS A 116 5.43 -16.63 -23.94
CA HIS A 116 6.71 -17.09 -23.44
C HIS A 116 7.63 -15.91 -23.13
N VAL A 117 7.85 -15.67 -21.84
CA VAL A 117 8.74 -14.61 -21.36
C VAL A 117 10.18 -15.12 -21.28
N ILE A 118 11.11 -14.44 -21.92
CA ILE A 118 12.55 -14.75 -21.91
C ILE A 118 13.29 -13.57 -21.30
N ARG A 119 14.10 -13.79 -20.26
CA ARG A 119 14.95 -12.74 -19.71
C ARG A 119 16.06 -12.40 -20.69
N TYR A 120 16.21 -11.12 -21.01
CA TYR A 120 17.28 -10.62 -21.86
C TYR A 120 18.41 -10.04 -21.01
N GLU A 121 19.62 -10.60 -21.13
CA GLU A 121 20.80 -10.20 -20.34
C GLU A 121 21.82 -9.38 -21.15
N GLY A 122 21.51 -9.06 -22.41
CA GLY A 122 22.40 -8.33 -23.32
C GLY A 122 23.17 -9.25 -24.28
N GLY A 123 23.52 -8.72 -25.45
CA GLY A 123 24.38 -9.39 -26.44
C GLY A 123 23.65 -10.18 -27.54
N GLY A 124 22.40 -10.60 -27.33
CA GLY A 124 21.59 -11.32 -28.34
C GLY A 124 20.77 -10.41 -29.27
N THR A 125 20.07 -11.02 -30.22
CA THR A 125 18.99 -10.39 -31.00
C THR A 125 17.63 -10.94 -30.55
N TRP A 126 16.55 -10.21 -30.79
CA TRP A 126 15.18 -10.60 -30.42
C TRP A 126 14.24 -10.55 -31.63
N GLU A 127 14.76 -10.81 -32.82
CA GLU A 127 14.02 -10.72 -34.09
C GLU A 127 12.77 -11.60 -34.13
N ASP A 128 12.77 -12.71 -33.38
CA ASP A 128 11.65 -13.65 -33.29
C ASP A 128 10.56 -13.21 -32.29
N GLY A 129 10.73 -12.07 -31.60
CA GLY A 129 9.80 -11.58 -30.59
C GLY A 129 9.84 -10.05 -30.38
N LEU A 130 9.18 -9.60 -29.30
CA LEU A 130 9.19 -8.20 -28.88
C LEU A 130 10.04 -8.05 -27.62
N LEU A 131 10.92 -7.05 -27.55
CA LEU A 131 11.67 -6.73 -26.34
C LEU A 131 10.93 -5.69 -25.49
N LEU A 132 10.62 -6.01 -24.24
CA LEU A 132 10.13 -5.09 -23.22
C LEU A 132 11.29 -4.59 -22.38
N VAL A 133 11.39 -3.27 -22.27
CA VAL A 133 12.48 -2.58 -21.59
C VAL A 133 11.90 -1.88 -20.37
N VAL A 134 12.13 -2.45 -19.19
CA VAL A 134 11.60 -1.95 -17.91
C VAL A 134 12.66 -1.11 -17.22
N ALA A 135 12.64 0.19 -17.45
CA ALA A 135 13.63 1.13 -16.93
C ALA A 135 13.09 2.55 -16.86
N GLY A 136 13.63 3.38 -15.96
CA GLY A 136 13.24 4.79 -15.86
C GLY A 136 13.57 5.61 -17.10
N GLN A 137 14.57 5.19 -17.87
CA GLN A 137 14.92 5.76 -19.17
C GLN A 137 15.30 4.64 -20.15
N PRO A 138 15.00 4.78 -21.45
CA PRO A 138 15.44 3.81 -22.44
C PRO A 138 16.98 3.80 -22.48
N PRO A 139 17.64 2.64 -22.35
CA PRO A 139 19.07 2.60 -22.33
C PRO A 139 19.65 2.84 -23.74
N LEU A 140 20.74 3.60 -23.79
CA LEU A 140 21.37 4.10 -25.03
C LEU A 140 21.78 3.00 -26.02
N TRP A 141 22.00 1.77 -25.55
CA TRP A 141 22.38 0.64 -26.42
C TRP A 141 21.23 0.17 -27.33
N LEU A 142 19.97 0.49 -27.02
CA LEU A 142 18.83 0.20 -27.91
C LEU A 142 18.79 1.12 -29.12
N GLU A 143 19.13 2.40 -28.94
CA GLU A 143 19.14 3.36 -30.04
C GLU A 143 20.20 3.01 -31.09
N GLN A 144 21.28 2.36 -30.66
CA GLN A 144 22.36 1.89 -31.52
C GLN A 144 22.04 0.55 -32.21
N ARG A 145 20.96 -0.13 -31.80
CA ARG A 145 20.56 -1.47 -32.29
C ARG A 145 19.13 -1.47 -32.84
N ALA A 146 18.80 -0.50 -33.68
CA ALA A 146 17.51 -0.41 -34.37
C ALA A 146 17.24 -1.60 -35.32
N ASP A 147 18.29 -2.33 -35.69
CA ASP A 147 18.30 -3.53 -36.53
C ASP A 147 18.05 -4.83 -35.76
N ALA A 148 18.18 -4.85 -34.42
CA ALA A 148 18.06 -6.07 -33.60
C ALA A 148 16.62 -6.56 -33.35
N GLY A 149 15.62 -5.75 -33.73
CA GLY A 149 14.19 -6.05 -33.58
C GLY A 149 13.38 -4.92 -32.94
N LYS A 150 12.06 -5.05 -32.94
CA LYS A 150 11.16 -4.09 -32.27
C LYS A 150 11.27 -4.17 -30.75
N TRP A 151 11.13 -3.04 -30.08
CA TRP A 151 11.15 -2.94 -28.63
C TRP A 151 10.10 -1.96 -28.13
N LEU A 152 9.68 -2.14 -26.88
CA LEU A 152 8.71 -1.30 -26.17
C LEU A 152 9.30 -0.87 -24.84
N TRP A 153 9.34 0.44 -24.59
CA TRP A 153 9.77 0.99 -23.31
C TRP A 153 8.62 1.07 -22.31
N ILE A 154 8.91 0.64 -21.09
CA ILE A 154 8.02 0.61 -19.94
C ILE A 154 8.74 1.34 -18.80
N GLU A 155 8.31 2.57 -18.51
CA GLU A 155 8.93 3.42 -17.49
C GLU A 155 8.84 2.80 -16.08
N GLN A 156 7.69 2.20 -15.77
CA GLN A 156 7.40 1.60 -14.46
C GLN A 156 6.49 0.40 -14.62
N GLU A 157 6.58 -0.56 -13.68
CA GLU A 157 5.63 -1.66 -13.64
C GLU A 157 4.19 -1.13 -13.55
N PRO A 158 3.24 -1.77 -14.26
CA PRO A 158 1.85 -1.34 -14.26
C PRO A 158 1.22 -1.60 -12.89
N ASP A 159 1.14 -0.52 -12.08
CA ASP A 159 0.55 -0.48 -10.73
C ASP A 159 -0.97 -0.69 -10.66
N SER A 160 -1.64 -0.76 -11.81
CA SER A 160 -3.09 -0.80 -11.93
C SER A 160 -3.53 -1.64 -13.13
N LEU A 161 -4.72 -2.25 -13.01
CA LEU A 161 -5.35 -3.05 -14.05
C LEU A 161 -5.46 -2.32 -15.40
N ALA A 162 -5.81 -1.03 -15.37
CA ALA A 162 -5.90 -0.21 -16.58
C ALA A 162 -4.55 -0.11 -17.31
N LYS A 163 -3.45 0.06 -16.55
CA LYS A 163 -2.09 0.09 -17.12
C LYS A 163 -1.66 -1.29 -17.62
N GLN A 164 -2.04 -2.36 -16.93
CA GLN A 164 -1.79 -3.74 -17.37
C GLN A 164 -2.50 -4.03 -18.70
N TRP A 165 -3.75 -3.58 -18.84
CA TRP A 165 -4.49 -3.71 -20.09
C TRP A 165 -3.83 -2.91 -21.22
N ALA A 166 -3.56 -1.62 -20.99
CA ALA A 166 -2.93 -0.77 -22.00
C ALA A 166 -1.58 -1.33 -22.46
N LEU A 167 -0.84 -2.00 -21.57
CA LEU A 167 0.39 -2.70 -21.93
C LEU A 167 0.13 -3.90 -22.85
N LEU A 168 -0.83 -4.77 -22.52
CA LEU A 168 -1.17 -5.92 -23.37
C LEU A 168 -1.67 -5.49 -24.75
N GLU A 169 -2.48 -4.44 -24.82
CA GLU A 169 -2.98 -3.89 -26.08
C GLU A 169 -1.83 -3.36 -26.94
N LYS A 170 -0.90 -2.59 -26.34
CA LYS A 170 0.32 -2.14 -27.05
C LYS A 170 1.18 -3.31 -27.53
N VAL A 171 1.39 -4.32 -26.69
CA VAL A 171 2.13 -5.53 -27.08
C VAL A 171 1.44 -6.24 -28.25
N GLN A 172 0.12 -6.42 -28.21
CA GLN A 172 -0.63 -7.02 -29.31
C GLN A 172 -0.51 -6.22 -30.61
N GLN A 173 -0.64 -4.89 -30.54
CA GLN A 173 -0.52 -4.04 -31.71
C GLN A 173 0.87 -4.17 -32.33
N GLU A 174 1.93 -4.06 -31.53
CA GLU A 174 3.31 -4.19 -32.02
C GLU A 174 3.58 -5.56 -32.64
N MET A 175 3.13 -6.64 -31.99
CA MET A 175 3.30 -8.00 -32.52
C MET A 175 2.50 -8.25 -33.80
N THR A 176 1.35 -7.60 -33.95
CA THR A 176 0.52 -7.69 -35.16
C THR A 176 1.18 -6.95 -36.31
N GLU A 177 1.69 -5.74 -36.07
CA GLU A 177 2.47 -4.98 -37.05
C GLU A 177 3.72 -5.73 -37.50
N MET A 178 4.45 -6.36 -36.57
CA MET A 178 5.59 -7.21 -36.90
C MET A 178 5.20 -8.38 -37.81
N ARG A 179 4.04 -9.01 -37.58
CA ARG A 179 3.55 -10.10 -38.44
C ARG A 179 3.23 -9.61 -39.85
N VAL A 180 2.48 -8.52 -39.96
CA VAL A 180 2.08 -7.94 -41.26
C VAL A 180 3.30 -7.44 -42.04
N GLY A 181 4.32 -6.89 -41.36
CA GLY A 181 5.57 -6.49 -41.99
C GLY A 181 6.36 -7.67 -42.56
N ARG A 182 6.39 -8.81 -41.86
CA ARG A 182 7.05 -10.04 -42.36
C ARG A 182 6.29 -10.72 -43.49
N GLU A 183 4.96 -10.64 -43.52
CA GLU A 183 4.15 -11.23 -44.59
C GLU A 183 4.17 -10.42 -45.90
N LYS A 184 4.61 -9.16 -45.86
CA LYS A 184 4.68 -8.26 -47.03
C LYS A 184 6.09 -8.14 -47.64
N SER A 185 7.11 -8.74 -47.03
CA SER A 185 8.50 -8.73 -47.51
C SER A 185 8.90 -10.08 -48.08
#